data_AF-A0A1C6BG12-F1
#
_entry.id   AF-A0A1C6BG12-F1
#
_cell.length_a   1.000
_cell.length_b   1.000
_cell.length_c   1.000
_cell.angle_alpha   90.00
_cell.angle_beta   90.00
_cell.angle_gamma   90.00
#
_symmetry.space_group_name_H-M   'P 1'
#
loop_
_entity.id
_entity.type
_entity.pdbx_description
1 polymer ?
#
loop_
_entity_poly.entity_id
_entity_poly.type
_entity_poly.pdbx_seq_one_letter_code
_entity_poly.pdbx_strand_id
1 'polypeptide(L)' 'MDEKRLKAFEDMLAAIRKQYDDTTEKMAKLKVEGKEKTVTYRQLFANKLQIQAMLSYYRTYGLLEVE' A
#
# COMPACT_ATOMS: atom_id res chain seq x y z
N MET A 1 -22.56 7.67 -15.49
CA MET A 1 -21.27 7.07 -15.89
C MET A 1 -20.20 7.41 -14.85
N ASP A 2 -20.24 8.62 -14.30
CA ASP A 2 -19.25 9.08 -13.32
C ASP A 2 -19.31 8.33 -11.99
N GLU A 3 -20.49 7.95 -11.49
CA GLU A 3 -20.63 7.19 -10.24
C GLU A 3 -20.00 5.80 -10.29
N LYS A 4 -20.14 5.07 -11.42
CA LYS A 4 -19.52 3.74 -11.59
C LYS A 4 -18.00 3.85 -11.61
N ARG A 5 -17.47 4.87 -12.30
CA ARG A 5 -16.04 5.14 -12.36
C ARG A 5 -15.50 5.60 -11.01
N LEU A 6 -16.25 6.43 -10.28
CA LEU A 6 -15.92 6.88 -8.94
C LEU A 6 -15.86 5.71 -7.96
N LYS A 7 -16.89 4.86 -7.95
CA LYS A 7 -16.90 3.65 -7.11
C LYS A 7 -15.73 2.72 -7.43
N ALA A 8 -15.45 2.47 -8.70
CA ALA A 8 -14.29 1.65 -9.09
C ALA A 8 -12.97 2.26 -8.61
N PHE A 9 -12.87 3.59 -8.57
CA PHE A 9 -11.70 4.29 -8.03
C PHE A 9 -11.61 4.17 -6.50
N GLU A 10 -12.72 4.32 -5.78
CA GLU A 10 -12.77 4.12 -4.33
C GLU A 10 -12.43 2.68 -3.93
N ASP A 11 -12.98 1.68 -4.63
CA ASP A 11 -12.69 0.26 -4.42
C ASP A 11 -11.20 -0.03 -4.69
N MET A 12 -10.63 0.56 -5.75
CA MET A 12 -9.20 0.47 -6.04
C MET A 12 -8.36 1.10 -4.92
N LEU A 13 -8.74 2.28 -4.42
CA LEU A 13 -8.03 2.98 -3.37
C LEU A 13 -8.02 2.18 -2.07
N ALA A 14 -9.17 1.58 -1.71
CA ALA A 14 -9.31 0.68 -0.58
C ALA A 14 -8.42 -0.57 -0.73
N ALA A 15 -8.38 -1.17 -1.92
CA ALA A 15 -7.52 -2.31 -2.20
C ALA A 15 -6.03 -1.98 -2.05
N ILE A 16 -5.60 -0.80 -2.49
CA ILE A 16 -4.22 -0.32 -2.38
C ILE A 16 -3.83 -0.10 -0.92
N ARG A 17 -4.70 0.55 -0.13
CA ARG A 17 -4.49 0.74 1.31
C ARG A 17 -4.33 -0.61 2.00
N LYS A 18 -5.25 -1.55 1.74
CA LYS A 18 -5.17 -2.91 2.27
C LYS A 18 -3.85 -3.61 1.87
N GLN A 19 -3.42 -3.47 0.62
CA GLN A 19 -2.17 -4.08 0.16
C GLN A 19 -0.94 -3.49 0.89
N TYR A 20 -0.95 -2.19 1.19
CA TYR A 20 0.08 -1.54 1.99
C TYR A 20 0.16 -2.11 3.41
N ASP A 21 -1.00 -2.24 4.06
CA ASP A 21 -1.12 -2.75 5.42
C ASP A 21 -0.71 -4.22 5.50
N ASP A 22 -1.24 -5.06 4.61
CA ASP A 22 -0.90 -6.48 4.51
C ASP A 22 0.61 -6.67 4.27
N THR A 23 1.22 -5.84 3.42
CA THR A 23 2.67 -5.90 3.16
C THR A 23 3.46 -5.51 4.40
N THR A 24 3.03 -4.46 5.10
CA THR A 24 3.67 -3.99 6.33
C THR A 24 3.56 -5.04 7.45
N GLU A 25 2.41 -5.70 7.60
CA GLU A 25 2.21 -6.75 8.59
C GLU A 25 3.11 -7.97 8.31
N LYS A 26 3.18 -8.42 7.04
CA LYS A 26 4.08 -9.51 6.62
C LYS A 26 5.54 -9.17 6.89
N MET A 27 5.96 -7.93 6.63
CA MET A 27 7.30 -7.46 6.96
C MET A 27 7.56 -7.46 8.47
N ALA A 28 6.58 -7.04 9.28
CA ALA A 28 6.70 -7.04 10.75
C ALA A 28 6.88 -8.47 11.28
N LYS A 29 6.12 -9.45 10.77
CA LYS A 29 6.27 -10.87 11.10
C LYS A 29 7.69 -11.38 10.78
N LEU A 30 8.17 -11.13 9.55
CA LEU A 30 9.53 -11.52 9.16
C LEU A 30 10.61 -10.84 10.02
N LYS A 31 10.37 -9.61 10.46
CA LYS A 31 11.28 -8.87 11.34
C LYS A 31 11.38 -9.53 12.73
N VAL A 32 10.25 -9.90 13.32
CA VAL A 32 10.22 -10.65 14.60
C VAL A 32 10.94 -12.00 14.48
N GLU A 33 10.84 -12.65 13.32
CA GLU A 33 11.56 -13.90 13.01
C GLU A 33 13.05 -13.69 12.66
N GLY A 34 13.57 -12.46 12.66
CA GLY A 34 14.97 -12.15 12.29
C GLY A 34 15.29 -12.29 10.79
N LYS A 35 14.27 -12.36 9.92
CA LYS A 35 14.39 -12.62 8.47
C LYS A 35 14.52 -11.35 7.61
N GLU A 36 14.97 -10.24 8.18
CA GLU A 36 15.08 -8.94 7.49
C GLU A 36 16.06 -8.96 6.29
N LYS A 37 17.05 -9.87 6.30
CA LYS A 37 18.06 -9.97 5.24
C LYS A 37 17.65 -10.86 4.06
N THR A 38 16.49 -11.51 4.13
CA THR A 38 16.01 -12.44 3.10
C THR A 38 15.58 -11.72 1.82
N VAL A 39 15.61 -12.43 0.70
CA VAL A 39 15.11 -11.92 -0.60
C VAL A 39 13.64 -11.52 -0.48
N THR A 40 12.83 -12.33 0.20
CA THR A 40 11.40 -12.06 0.44
C THR A 40 11.18 -10.74 1.17
N TYR A 41 11.94 -10.46 2.23
CA TYR A 41 11.81 -9.19 2.96
C TYR A 41 12.14 -7.99 2.06
N ARG A 42 13.22 -8.08 1.27
CA ARG A 42 13.61 -7.01 0.33
C ARG A 42 12.56 -6.77 -0.75
N GLN A 43 11.96 -7.84 -1.28
CA GLN A 43 10.86 -7.74 -2.25
C GLN A 43 9.63 -7.06 -1.63
N LEU A 44 9.23 -7.46 -0.42
CA LEU A 44 8.13 -6.82 0.30
C LEU A 44 8.42 -5.34 0.59
N PHE A 45 9.66 -5.00 0.95
CA PHE A 45 10.07 -3.61 1.17
C PHE A 45 9.99 -2.78 -0.11
N ALA A 46 10.48 -3.30 -1.24
CA ALA A 46 10.38 -2.62 -2.53
C ALA A 46 8.90 -2.39 -2.93
N ASN A 47 8.05 -3.41 -2.75
CA ASN A 47 6.61 -3.29 -3.00
C ASN A 47 5.97 -2.23 -2.10
N LYS A 48 6.33 -2.21 -0.80
CA LYS A 48 5.84 -1.21 0.15
C LYS A 48 6.19 0.22 -0.30
N LEU A 49 7.43 0.44 -0.76
CA LEU A 49 7.86 1.75 -1.26
C LEU A 49 7.09 2.19 -2.51
N GLN A 50 6.84 1.27 -3.44
CA GLN A 50 6.05 1.56 -4.64
C GLN A 50 4.61 1.95 -4.30
N ILE A 51 3.97 1.20 -3.39
CA ILE A 51 2.61 1.50 -2.93
C ILE A 51 2.57 2.84 -2.20
N GLN A 52 3.56 3.12 -1.35
CA GLN A 52 3.67 4.40 -0.63
C GLN A 52 3.82 5.59 -1.59
N ALA A 53 4.61 5.44 -2.66
CA ALA A 53 4.76 6.47 -3.67
C ALA A 53 3.42 6.76 -4.37
N MET A 54 2.67 5.72 -4.73
CA MET A 54 1.36 5.87 -5.35
C MET A 54 0.34 6.55 -4.43
N LEU A 55 0.28 6.15 -3.15
CA LEU A 55 -0.55 6.82 -2.14
C LEU A 55 -0.13 8.29 -1.95
N SER A 56 1.17 8.58 -2.01
CA SER A 56 1.66 9.97 -1.90
C SER A 56 1.14 10.83 -3.06
N TYR A 57 1.11 10.30 -4.29
CA TYR A 57 0.49 10.99 -5.42
C TYR A 57 -0.99 11.27 -5.17
N TYR A 58 -1.76 10.28 -4.70
CA TYR A 58 -3.18 10.50 -4.40
C TYR A 58 -3.41 11.58 -3.33
N ARG A 59 -2.56 11.62 -2.31
CA ARG A 59 -2.60 12.69 -1.30
C ARG A 59 -2.35 14.06 -1.91
N THR A 60 -1.37 14.20 -2.81
CA THR A 60 -1.06 15.46 -3.50
C THR A 60 -2.25 16.00 -4.29
N TYR A 61 -3.09 15.12 -4.85
CA TYR A 61 -4.29 15.50 -5.59
C TYR A 61 -5.56 15.59 -4.72
N GLY A 62 -5.44 15.49 -3.39
CA GLY A 62 -6.59 15.54 -2.47
C GLY A 62 -7.52 14.32 -2.58
N LEU A 63 -7.06 13.23 -3.19
CA LEU A 63 -7.81 11.98 -3.34
C LEU A 63 -7.71 11.08 -2.10
N LEU A 64 -6.87 11.46 -1.15
CA LEU A 64 -6.81 10.89 0.19
C LEU A 64 -7.14 12.00 1.18
N GLU A 65 -8.14 11.77 2.02
CA GLU A 65 -8.35 12.60 3.20
C GLU A 65 -7.06 12.61 4.04
N VAL A 66 -6.64 13.80 4.47
CA VAL A 66 -5.61 13.95 5.48
C VAL A 66 -6.31 13.62 6.80
N GLU A 67 -5.99 12.46 7.35
CA GLU A 67 -6.41 12.05 8.70
C GLU A 67 -5.93 13.06 9.76
#